data_AF-A0A377AJZ2-F1
#
_entry.id   AF-A0A377AJZ2-F1
#
_cell.length_a   1.000
_cell.length_b   1.000
_cell.length_c   1.000
_cell.angle_alpha   90.00
_cell.angle_beta   90.00
_cell.angle_gamma   90.00
#
_symmetry.space_group_name_H-M   'P 1'
#
loop_
_entity.id
_entity.type
_entity.pdbx_description
1 polymer ?
#
loop_
_entity_poly.entity_id
_entity_poly.type
_entity_poly.pdbx_seq_one_letter_code
_entity_poly.pdbx_strand_id
1 'polypeptide(L)'
;MTFQEWVDENGGQIGVARKFGFTSSLIGAWYRFERFPRADNLTLLVAYSEGRINVQQWAADFAERQRQRSDGTSVRQNKIKGNLPVNCLSRLKAVFSELGMPAERCNLRGPRFIARWKTLTRNRFRGS
;
A
#
# COMPACT_ATOMS: atom_id res chain seq x y z
N MET A 1 -15.42 -20.34 -11.13
CA MET A 1 -14.33 -19.50 -11.69
C MET A 1 -13.83 -18.52 -10.64
N THR A 2 -12.63 -18.00 -10.78
CA THR A 2 -12.11 -16.90 -9.94
C THR A 2 -12.65 -15.56 -10.42
N PHE A 3 -12.59 -14.53 -9.55
CA PHE A 3 -12.96 -13.17 -9.94
C PHE A 3 -12.10 -12.64 -11.10
N GLN A 4 -10.81 -12.97 -11.13
CA GLN A 4 -9.88 -12.49 -12.15
C GLN A 4 -10.23 -13.04 -13.52
N GLU A 5 -10.45 -14.35 -13.63
CA GLU A 5 -10.90 -15.00 -14.87
C GLU A 5 -12.22 -14.40 -15.36
N TRP A 6 -13.17 -14.15 -14.45
CA TRP A 6 -14.45 -13.53 -14.80
C TRP A 6 -14.28 -12.11 -15.35
N VAL A 7 -13.37 -11.34 -14.76
CA VAL A 7 -13.03 -10.00 -15.26
C VAL A 7 -12.39 -10.09 -16.64
N ASP A 8 -11.47 -11.03 -16.86
CA ASP A 8 -10.76 -11.18 -18.14
C ASP A 8 -11.71 -11.64 -19.26
N GLU A 9 -12.64 -12.57 -18.98
CA GLU A 9 -13.72 -12.97 -19.91
C GLU A 9 -14.65 -11.81 -20.28
N ASN A 10 -14.87 -10.85 -19.38
CA ASN A 10 -15.75 -9.70 -19.60
C ASN A 10 -15.03 -8.48 -20.21
N GLY A 11 -13.88 -8.68 -20.85
CA GLY A 11 -13.12 -7.61 -21.50
C GLY A 11 -12.20 -6.85 -20.54
N GLY A 12 -11.76 -7.51 -19.48
CA GLY A 12 -10.87 -6.97 -18.46
C GLY A 12 -11.53 -5.94 -17.55
N GLN A 13 -10.71 -5.27 -16.74
CA GLN A 13 -11.16 -4.34 -15.70
C GLN A 13 -12.00 -3.18 -16.27
N ILE A 14 -11.63 -2.68 -17.46
CA ILE A 14 -12.33 -1.58 -18.14
C ILE A 14 -13.67 -2.05 -18.70
N GLY A 15 -13.72 -3.27 -19.27
CA GLY A 15 -14.95 -3.87 -19.79
C GLY A 15 -15.99 -4.07 -18.70
N VAL A 16 -15.59 -4.68 -17.58
CA VAL A 16 -16.44 -4.87 -16.40
C VAL A 16 -16.91 -3.53 -15.81
N ALA A 17 -16.00 -2.56 -15.67
CA ALA A 17 -16.34 -1.23 -15.15
C ALA A 17 -17.42 -0.54 -16.01
N ARG A 18 -17.29 -0.56 -17.34
CA ARG A 18 -18.28 0.02 -18.26
C ARG A 18 -19.59 -0.75 -18.28
N LYS A 19 -19.54 -2.08 -18.28
CA LYS A 19 -20.71 -2.95 -18.45
C LYS A 19 -21.62 -2.94 -17.22
N PHE A 20 -21.03 -2.87 -16.02
CA PHE A 20 -21.75 -2.97 -14.75
C PHE A 20 -21.79 -1.66 -13.95
N GLY A 21 -21.24 -0.57 -14.50
CA GLY A 21 -21.31 0.77 -13.89
C GLY A 21 -20.37 0.98 -12.69
N PHE A 22 -19.37 0.12 -12.50
CA PHE A 22 -18.36 0.32 -11.46
C PHE A 22 -17.25 1.26 -11.92
N THR A 23 -16.55 1.88 -10.96
CA THR A 23 -15.32 2.62 -11.25
C THR A 23 -14.19 1.64 -11.56
N SER A 24 -13.38 1.92 -12.59
CA SER A 24 -12.23 1.09 -12.98
C SER A 24 -11.22 0.92 -11.85
N SER A 25 -11.00 1.95 -11.04
CA SER A 25 -10.15 1.89 -9.84
C SER A 25 -10.66 0.89 -8.81
N LEU A 26 -11.98 0.78 -8.66
CA LEU A 26 -12.61 -0.13 -7.70
C LEU A 26 -12.44 -1.59 -8.14
N ILE A 27 -12.74 -1.88 -9.41
CA ILE A 27 -12.50 -3.20 -10.00
C ILE A 27 -11.00 -3.56 -9.95
N GLY A 28 -10.11 -2.61 -10.22
CA GLY A 28 -8.67 -2.80 -10.13
C GLY A 28 -8.21 -3.15 -8.71
N ALA A 29 -8.76 -2.50 -7.68
CA ALA A 29 -8.45 -2.80 -6.29
C ALA A 29 -8.88 -4.23 -5.89
N TRP A 30 -10.03 -4.69 -6.39
CA TRP A 30 -10.52 -6.05 -6.19
C TRP A 30 -9.68 -7.08 -6.95
N TYR A 31 -9.34 -6.78 -8.21
CA TYR A 31 -8.52 -7.65 -9.07
C TYR A 31 -7.11 -7.86 -8.51
N ARG A 32 -6.54 -6.84 -7.87
CA ARG A 32 -5.20 -6.91 -7.25
C ARG A 32 -5.22 -7.45 -5.81
N PHE A 33 -6.39 -7.79 -5.28
CA PHE A 33 -6.57 -8.17 -3.87
C PHE A 33 -6.07 -7.08 -2.90
N GLU A 34 -6.15 -5.81 -3.30
CA GLU A 34 -5.85 -4.69 -2.41
C GLU A 34 -6.95 -4.51 -1.37
N ARG A 35 -8.20 -4.76 -1.79
CA ARG A 35 -9.37 -4.63 -0.94
C ARG A 35 -10.40 -5.70 -1.31
N PHE A 36 -11.10 -6.22 -0.32
CA PHE A 36 -12.23 -7.12 -0.54
C PHE A 36 -13.52 -6.31 -0.77
N PRO A 37 -14.44 -6.75 -1.66
CA PRO A 37 -15.71 -6.07 -1.87
C PRO A 37 -16.56 -6.02 -0.59
N ARG A 38 -17.37 -4.96 -0.47
CA ARG A 38 -18.42 -4.91 0.58
C ARG A 38 -19.59 -5.80 0.19
N ALA A 39 -20.40 -6.20 1.18
CA ALA A 39 -21.55 -7.09 1.01
C ALA A 39 -22.48 -6.66 -0.14
N ASP A 40 -22.79 -5.37 -0.26
CA ASP A 40 -23.67 -4.85 -1.34
C ASP A 40 -23.07 -5.11 -2.73
N ASN A 41 -21.80 -4.74 -2.92
CA ASN A 41 -21.09 -4.96 -4.18
C ASN A 41 -20.88 -6.43 -4.48
N LEU A 42 -20.71 -7.24 -3.44
CA LEU A 42 -20.51 -8.67 -3.56
C LEU A 42 -21.81 -9.35 -4.04
N THR A 43 -22.95 -8.92 -3.51
CA THR A 43 -24.28 -9.36 -3.97
C THR A 43 -24.49 -8.99 -5.43
N LEU A 44 -24.14 -7.77 -5.84
CA LEU A 44 -24.22 -7.33 -7.23
C LEU A 44 -23.31 -8.17 -8.14
N LEU A 45 -22.06 -8.43 -7.73
CA LEU A 45 -21.14 -9.26 -8.50
C LEU A 45 -21.63 -10.70 -8.66
N VAL A 46 -22.21 -11.28 -7.61
CA VAL A 46 -22.82 -12.62 -7.67
C VAL A 46 -24.02 -12.63 -8.61
N ALA A 47 -24.88 -11.59 -8.57
CA ALA A 47 -26.01 -11.46 -9.47
C ALA A 47 -25.56 -11.30 -10.94
N TYR A 48 -24.58 -10.44 -11.21
CA TYR A 48 -24.05 -10.19 -12.56
C TYR A 48 -23.24 -11.34 -13.14
N SER A 49 -22.60 -12.13 -12.29
CA SER A 49 -21.88 -13.33 -12.71
C SER A 49 -22.74 -14.59 -12.70
N GLU A 50 -24.04 -14.47 -12.39
CA GLU A 50 -24.97 -15.61 -12.25
C GLU A 50 -24.43 -16.70 -11.31
N GLY A 51 -23.74 -16.29 -10.24
CA GLY A 51 -23.13 -17.22 -9.27
C GLY A 51 -21.92 -18.00 -9.79
N ARG A 52 -21.36 -17.66 -10.96
CA ARG A 52 -20.17 -18.35 -11.50
C ARG A 52 -18.90 -18.07 -10.70
N ILE A 53 -18.81 -16.90 -10.08
CA ILE A 53 -17.67 -16.51 -9.24
C ILE A 53 -17.73 -17.29 -7.93
N ASN A 54 -16.66 -18.03 -7.63
CA ASN A 54 -16.51 -18.69 -6.35
C ASN A 54 -16.02 -17.69 -5.28
N VAL A 55 -16.97 -17.11 -4.55
CA VAL A 55 -16.70 -16.11 -3.50
C VAL A 55 -15.87 -16.69 -2.36
N GLN A 56 -16.09 -17.95 -1.98
CA GLN A 56 -15.36 -18.58 -0.89
C GLN A 56 -13.87 -18.71 -1.22
N GLN A 57 -13.58 -19.19 -2.42
CA GLN A 57 -12.20 -19.28 -2.91
C GLN A 57 -11.57 -17.88 -3.01
N TRP A 58 -12.31 -16.90 -3.52
CA TRP A 58 -11.83 -15.53 -3.59
C TRP A 58 -11.50 -14.93 -2.21
N ALA A 59 -12.33 -15.20 -1.19
CA ALA A 59 -12.07 -14.77 0.18
C ALA A 59 -10.84 -15.47 0.78
N ALA A 60 -10.64 -16.76 0.50
CA ALA A 60 -9.46 -17.51 0.93
C ALA A 60 -8.18 -16.94 0.31
N ASP A 61 -8.17 -16.71 -1.01
CA ASP A 61 -7.04 -16.11 -1.73
C ASP A 61 -6.71 -14.69 -1.22
N PHE A 62 -7.75 -13.90 -0.89
CA PHE A 62 -7.57 -12.59 -0.29
C PHE A 62 -6.93 -12.68 1.10
N ALA A 63 -7.42 -13.56 1.97
CA ALA A 63 -6.87 -13.76 3.31
C ALA A 63 -5.41 -14.21 3.26
N GLU A 64 -5.08 -15.12 2.35
CA GLU A 64 -3.72 -15.61 2.12
C GLU A 64 -2.78 -14.49 1.66
N ARG A 65 -3.20 -13.66 0.70
CA ARG A 65 -2.42 -12.48 0.28
C ARG A 65 -2.25 -11.43 1.38
N GLN A 66 -3.26 -11.24 2.24
CA GLN A 66 -3.12 -10.33 3.38
C GLN A 66 -2.13 -10.88 4.40
N ARG A 67 -2.14 -12.20 4.66
CA ARG A 67 -1.14 -12.85 5.51
C ARG A 67 0.26 -12.69 4.95
N GLN A 68 0.46 -12.94 3.67
CA GLN A 68 1.77 -12.75 3.01
C GLN A 68 2.24 -11.28 3.05
N ARG A 69 1.31 -10.32 3.01
CA ARG A 69 1.63 -8.88 3.18
C ARG A 69 1.96 -8.50 4.62
N SER A 70 1.40 -9.18 5.62
CA SER A 70 1.74 -8.95 7.03
C SER A 70 3.03 -9.67 7.44
N ASP A 71 3.28 -10.86 6.90
CA ASP A 71 4.49 -11.67 7.16
C ASP A 71 5.69 -11.12 6.37
N GLY A 72 5.43 -10.66 5.15
CA GLY A 72 6.35 -9.84 4.39
C GLY A 72 6.48 -8.48 5.05
N THR A 73 7.48 -8.32 5.90
CA THR A 73 8.05 -7.03 6.33
C THR A 73 8.59 -6.28 5.10
N SER A 74 7.74 -5.95 4.14
CA SER A 74 7.99 -4.93 3.15
C SER A 74 7.76 -3.62 3.88
N VAL A 75 8.82 -3.18 4.57
CA VAL A 75 9.03 -1.77 4.88
C VAL A 75 8.64 -1.04 3.62
N ARG A 76 7.53 -0.29 3.66
CA ARG A 76 7.19 0.65 2.59
C ARG A 76 8.43 1.51 2.42
N GLN A 77 9.22 1.22 1.38
CA GLN A 77 10.32 2.08 0.96
C GLN A 77 9.64 3.32 0.39
N ASN A 78 9.20 4.19 1.29
CA ASN A 78 8.81 5.54 0.95
C ASN A 78 10.10 6.17 0.44
N LYS A 79 10.33 6.06 -0.87
CA LYS A 79 11.34 6.82 -1.60
C LYS A 79 11.29 8.23 -1.03
N ILE A 80 12.33 8.63 -0.29
CA ILE A 80 12.40 9.91 0.41
C ILE A 80 12.41 10.99 -0.68
N LYS A 81 11.22 11.43 -1.11
CA LYS A 81 11.05 12.54 -2.04
C LYS A 81 10.95 13.82 -1.20
N GLY A 82 12.01 14.62 -1.25
CA GLY A 82 12.07 15.97 -0.67
C GLY A 82 12.55 16.05 0.78
N ASN A 83 12.78 17.28 1.24
CA ASN A 83 13.29 17.62 2.59
C ASN A 83 12.35 17.09 3.69
N LEU A 84 12.54 15.84 4.11
CA LEU A 84 11.76 15.24 5.19
C LEU A 84 12.25 15.72 6.56
N PRO A 85 11.38 16.30 7.42
CA PRO A 85 11.75 16.63 8.78
C PRO A 85 11.87 15.36 9.63
N VAL A 86 13.10 14.94 9.92
CA VAL A 86 13.38 13.80 10.78
C VAL A 86 13.31 14.22 12.25
N ASN A 87 12.09 14.23 12.79
CA ASN A 87 11.81 14.65 14.16
C ASN A 87 11.85 13.51 15.19
N CYS A 88 12.07 12.26 14.77
CA CYS A 88 12.09 11.10 15.66
C CYS A 88 13.19 10.10 15.31
N LEU A 89 13.69 9.42 16.35
CA LEU A 89 14.86 8.55 16.29
C LEU A 89 14.64 7.31 15.40
N SER A 90 13.42 6.77 15.38
CA SER A 90 13.04 5.63 14.53
C SER A 90 13.13 5.98 13.04
N ARG A 91 12.79 7.21 12.66
CA ARG A 91 12.95 7.70 11.27
C ARG A 91 14.42 7.97 10.93
N LEU A 92 15.20 8.47 11.87
CA LEU A 92 16.64 8.67 11.67
C LEU A 92 17.35 7.34 11.37
N LYS A 93 17.01 6.28 12.10
CA LYS A 93 17.54 4.93 11.86
C LYS A 93 17.20 4.41 10.47
N ALA A 94 15.97 4.63 10.00
CA ALA A 94 15.56 4.24 8.65
C ALA A 94 16.39 4.94 7.56
N VAL A 95 16.65 6.25 7.71
CA VAL A 95 17.51 7.00 6.77
C VAL A 95 18.95 6.49 6.77
N PHE A 96 19.50 6.16 7.94
CA PHE A 96 20.86 5.63 8.05
C PHE A 96 20.99 4.26 7.38
N SER A 97 20.00 3.38 7.55
CA SER A 97 19.95 2.09 6.86
C SER A 97 19.89 2.25 5.33
N GLU A 98 19.14 3.22 4.82
CA GLU A 98 19.06 3.49 3.37
C GLU A 98 20.38 4.05 2.79
N LEU A 99 21.14 4.78 3.58
CA LEU A 99 22.46 5.32 3.19
C LEU A 99 23.61 4.34 3.41
N GLY A 100 23.33 3.08 3.78
CA GLY A 100 24.34 2.06 4.07
C GLY A 100 25.17 2.37 5.33
N MET A 101 24.68 3.23 6.23
CA MET A 101 25.37 3.62 7.45
C MET A 101 24.89 2.77 8.63
N PRO A 102 25.80 2.31 9.51
CA PRO A 102 25.43 1.48 10.66
C PRO A 102 24.53 2.27 11.63
N ALA A 103 23.29 1.82 11.77
CA ALA A 103 22.25 2.43 12.61
C ALA A 103 22.62 2.49 14.11
N GLU A 104 23.61 1.72 14.55
CA GLU A 104 24.16 1.75 15.91
C GLU A 104 24.80 3.10 16.27
N ARG A 105 25.31 3.84 15.27
CA ARG A 105 25.81 5.23 15.46
C ARG A 105 24.70 6.18 15.93
N CYS A 106 23.43 5.90 15.60
CA CYS A 106 22.28 6.71 16.01
C CYS A 106 21.88 6.49 17.47
N ASN A 107 22.30 5.38 18.10
CA ASN A 107 21.93 5.09 19.49
C ASN A 107 22.75 5.94 20.49
N LEU A 108 24.02 6.23 20.19
CA LEU A 108 24.93 6.96 21.09
C LEU A 108 24.83 8.50 20.95
N ARG A 109 24.46 9.01 19.78
CA ARG A 109 24.41 10.46 19.50
C ARG A 109 23.09 10.94 18.89
N GLY A 110 22.06 10.08 18.87
CA GLY A 110 20.74 10.35 18.29
C GLY A 110 20.13 11.70 18.70
N PRO A 111 20.12 12.08 19.99
CA PRO A 111 19.59 13.37 20.42
C PRO A 111 20.33 14.58 19.82
N ARG A 112 21.67 14.50 19.69
CA ARG A 112 22.49 15.56 19.07
C ARG A 112 22.26 15.65 17.56
N PHE A 113 22.12 14.51 16.88
CA PHE A 113 21.83 14.49 15.44
C PHE A 113 20.44 15.06 15.14
N ILE A 114 19.43 14.69 15.93
CA ILE A 114 18.07 15.23 15.82
C ILE A 114 18.08 16.74 16.08
N ALA A 115 18.76 17.22 17.13
CA ALA A 115 18.85 18.66 17.44
C ALA A 115 19.51 19.46 16.31
N ARG A 116 20.60 18.93 15.72
CA ARG A 116 21.35 19.58 14.63
C ARG A 116 20.60 19.56 13.28
N TRP A 117 19.81 18.53 13.01
CA TRP A 117 18.93 18.49 11.85
C TRP A 117 17.68 19.35 12.01
N LYS A 118 17.17 19.50 13.23
CA LYS A 118 16.06 20.42 13.55
C LYS A 118 16.46 21.89 13.37
N THR A 119 17.72 22.26 13.64
CA THR A 119 18.25 23.61 13.35
C THR A 119 18.53 23.85 11.87
N LEU A 120 19.04 22.85 11.13
CA LEU A 120 19.28 22.96 9.68
C LEU A 120 17.97 23.11 8.88
N THR A 121 16.89 22.44 9.28
CA THR A 121 15.57 22.61 8.67
C THR A 121 14.92 23.94 9.04
N ARG A 122 15.15 24.45 10.25
CA ARG A 122 14.60 25.75 10.68
C ARG A 122 15.30 26.95 10.04
N ASN A 123 16.61 26.89 9.81
CA ASN A 123 17.37 27.98 9.18
C ASN A 123 17.19 28.06 7.65
N ARG A 124 16.77 26.98 6.98
CA ARG A 124 16.51 27.01 5.52
C ARG A 124 15.15 27.61 5.14
N PHE A 125 14.28 27.91 6.12
CA PHE A 125 12.99 28.57 5.92
C PHE A 125 12.96 30.03 6.39
N ARG A 126 14.11 30.55 6.86
CA ARG A 126 14.28 31.95 7.30
C ARG A 126 15.52 32.53 6.60
N GLY A 127 15.44 32.74 5.30
CA GLY A 127 16.51 33.39 4.56
C GLY A 127 16.42 33.15 3.06
N SER A 128 16.06 34.24 2.37
CA SER A 128 16.07 34.50 0.93
C SER A 128 14.88 33.96 0.13
#